data_AF-A0A7W1FSP6-F1
#
_entry.id   AF-A0A7W1FSP6-F1
#
_cell.length_a   1.000
_cell.length_b   1.000
_cell.length_c   1.000
_cell.angle_alpha   90.00
_cell.angle_beta   90.00
_cell.angle_gamma   90.00
#
_symmetry.space_group_name_H-M   'P 1'
#
loop_
_entity.id
_entity.type
_entity.pdbx_description
1 polymer ?
#
loop_
_entity_poly.entity_id
_entity_poly.type
_entity_poly.pdbx_seq_one_letter_code
_entity_poly.pdbx_strand_id
1 'polypeptide(L)'
;VANSTGESLDTTAAVYFILGDRLRLHWLRRHIEALPRDNRWRTLARSALRDDIFNQQAALAAEVISDIPDDKPAHERIEAWVEANEGPADRTLQVLADINSSGTFDLSTLSVALREIRNLITTPEAPQEEVEAATR
;
A
#
# COMPACT_ATOMS: atom_id res chain seq x y z
N VAL A 1 -3.92 0.66 -15.10
CA VAL A 1 -3.02 -0.42 -14.68
C VAL A 1 -2.92 -1.48 -15.77
N ALA A 2 -3.88 -2.40 -15.97
CA ALA A 2 -3.77 -3.45 -17.02
C ALA A 2 -3.40 -2.91 -18.42
N ASN A 3 -4.17 -1.94 -18.94
CA ASN A 3 -3.88 -1.33 -20.26
C ASN A 3 -2.54 -0.57 -20.33
N SER A 4 -2.01 -0.11 -19.19
CA SER A 4 -0.75 0.65 -19.14
C SER A 4 0.46 -0.25 -18.90
N THR A 5 0.27 -1.46 -18.36
CA THR A 5 1.34 -2.43 -18.08
C THR A 5 1.44 -3.53 -19.14
N GLY A 6 0.42 -3.71 -19.99
CA GLY A 6 0.38 -4.79 -20.98
C GLY A 6 0.02 -6.17 -20.40
N GLU A 7 -0.28 -6.23 -19.10
CA GLU A 7 -0.69 -7.45 -18.40
C GLU A 7 -2.17 -7.78 -18.62
N SER A 8 -2.53 -9.05 -18.38
CA SER A 8 -3.92 -9.48 -18.45
C SER A 8 -4.77 -8.81 -17.36
N LEU A 9 -6.06 -8.61 -17.65
CA LEU A 9 -7.00 -8.07 -16.67
C LEU A 9 -7.09 -8.99 -15.43
N ASP A 10 -7.08 -10.30 -15.63
CA ASP A 10 -7.19 -11.29 -14.55
C ASP A 10 -5.96 -11.25 -13.63
N THR A 11 -4.74 -11.24 -14.19
CA THR A 11 -3.50 -11.08 -13.42
C THR A 11 -3.51 -9.76 -12.67
N THR A 12 -3.85 -8.66 -13.35
CA THR A 12 -3.89 -7.32 -12.74
C THR A 12 -4.89 -7.27 -11.58
N ALA A 13 -6.08 -7.85 -11.77
CA ALA A 13 -7.09 -7.92 -10.72
C ALA A 13 -6.62 -8.77 -9.54
N ALA A 14 -6.01 -9.94 -9.80
CA ALA A 14 -5.47 -10.79 -8.76
C ALA A 14 -4.40 -10.05 -7.94
N VAL A 15 -3.44 -9.40 -8.60
CA VAL A 15 -2.41 -8.59 -7.91
C VAL A 15 -3.05 -7.50 -7.08
N TYR A 16 -3.97 -6.73 -7.67
CA TYR A 16 -4.67 -5.64 -7.00
C TYR A 16 -5.38 -6.09 -5.73
N PHE A 17 -6.18 -7.17 -5.79
CA PHE A 17 -6.96 -7.64 -4.64
C PHE A 17 -6.11 -8.31 -3.57
N ILE A 18 -5.15 -9.16 -3.94
CA ILE A 18 -4.27 -9.82 -2.97
C ILE A 18 -3.43 -8.77 -2.23
N LEU A 19 -2.90 -7.77 -2.94
CA LEU A 19 -2.16 -6.67 -2.33
C LEU A 19 -3.04 -5.86 -1.36
N GLY A 20 -4.29 -5.58 -1.77
CA GLY A 20 -5.26 -4.88 -0.93
C GLY A 20 -5.56 -5.61 0.38
N ASP A 21 -5.59 -6.94 0.36
CA ASP A 21 -5.74 -7.76 1.57
C ASP A 21 -4.45 -7.77 2.41
N ARG A 22 -3.30 -8.02 1.78
CA ARG A 22 -1.98 -8.08 2.43
C ARG A 22 -1.62 -6.80 3.18
N LEU A 23 -2.00 -5.64 2.64
CA LEU A 23 -1.78 -4.31 3.23
C LEU A 23 -2.99 -3.78 4.03
N ARG A 24 -4.03 -4.61 4.22
CA ARG A 24 -5.26 -4.27 4.96
C ARG A 24 -5.98 -3.01 4.43
N LEU A 25 -5.87 -2.72 3.14
CA LEU A 25 -6.51 -1.55 2.51
C LEU A 25 -8.04 -1.63 2.56
N HIS A 26 -8.59 -2.84 2.50
CA HIS A 26 -10.03 -3.06 2.67
C HIS A 26 -10.52 -2.68 4.07
N TRP A 27 -9.73 -2.95 5.10
CA TRP A 27 -10.04 -2.52 6.47
C TRP A 27 -10.00 -1.00 6.59
N LEU A 28 -8.97 -0.36 6.03
CA LEU A 28 -8.82 1.10 6.08
C LEU A 28 -9.98 1.81 5.36
N ARG A 29 -10.32 1.33 4.16
CA ARG A 29 -11.45 1.85 3.38
C ARG A 29 -12.77 1.77 4.14
N ARG A 30 -13.04 0.65 4.82
CA ARG A 30 -14.27 0.50 5.64
C ARG A 30 -14.35 1.55 6.75
N HIS A 31 -13.24 1.85 7.42
CA HIS A 31 -13.25 2.86 8.49
C HIS A 31 -13.40 4.28 7.94
N ILE A 32 -12.80 4.58 6.79
CA ILE A 32 -13.02 5.86 6.10
C ILE A 32 -14.49 5.99 5.68
N GLU A 33 -15.11 4.93 5.18
CA GLU A 33 -16.53 4.92 4.83
C GLU A 33 -17.47 5.02 6.03
N ALA A 34 -17.01 4.66 7.23
CA ALA A 34 -17.75 4.81 8.47
C ALA A 34 -17.65 6.21 9.10
N LEU A 35 -16.73 7.06 8.61
CA LEU A 35 -16.58 8.41 9.14
C LEU A 35 -17.88 9.24 9.04
N PRO A 36 -18.22 10.04 10.07
CA PRO A 36 -19.40 10.89 10.08
C PRO A 36 -19.45 11.86 8.88
N ARG A 37 -20.68 12.17 8.44
CA ARG A 37 -20.97 13.11 7.34
C ARG A 37 -21.66 14.37 7.85
N ASP A 38 -21.19 14.86 8.99
CA ASP A 38 -21.80 15.95 9.75
C ASP A 38 -21.57 17.33 9.13
N ASN A 39 -20.60 17.49 8.22
CA ASN A 39 -20.44 18.73 7.45
C ASN A 39 -19.84 18.50 6.05
N ARG A 40 -19.92 19.55 5.22
CA ARG A 40 -19.41 19.56 3.83
C ARG A 40 -17.93 19.23 3.75
N TRP A 41 -17.11 19.82 4.62
CA TRP A 41 -15.65 19.63 4.61
C TRP A 41 -15.26 18.20 4.98
N ARG A 42 -15.92 17.60 5.96
CA ARG A 42 -15.72 16.19 6.32
C ARG A 42 -16.15 15.24 5.22
N THR A 43 -17.23 15.55 4.52
CA THR A 43 -17.64 14.77 3.33
C THR A 43 -16.58 14.84 2.23
N LEU A 44 -16.01 16.02 1.96
CA LEU A 44 -14.92 16.19 0.99
C LEU A 44 -13.65 15.44 1.42
N ALA A 45 -13.24 15.58 2.68
CA ALA A 45 -12.07 14.87 3.23
C ALA A 45 -12.23 13.35 3.12
N ARG A 46 -13.43 12.82 3.39
CA ARG A 46 -13.74 11.39 3.24
C ARG A 46 -13.62 10.93 1.79
N SER A 47 -14.08 11.73 0.83
CA SER A 47 -13.91 11.41 -0.60
C SER A 47 -12.44 11.39 -0.96
N ALA A 48 -11.70 12.44 -0.60
CA ALA A 48 -10.26 12.54 -0.89
C ALA A 48 -9.48 11.34 -0.33
N LEU A 49 -9.74 10.96 0.93
CA LEU A 49 -9.11 9.79 1.55
C LEU A 49 -9.43 8.48 0.81
N ARG A 50 -10.67 8.28 0.39
CA ARG A 50 -11.08 7.09 -0.36
C ARG A 50 -10.41 7.05 -1.73
N ASP A 51 -10.40 8.18 -2.42
CA ASP A 51 -9.84 8.29 -3.77
C ASP A 51 -8.31 8.08 -3.70
N ASP A 52 -7.64 8.60 -2.67
CA ASP A 52 -6.22 8.34 -2.39
C ASP A 52 -5.94 6.85 -2.18
N ILE A 53 -6.74 6.12 -1.39
CA ILE A 53 -6.54 4.66 -1.20
C ILE A 53 -6.57 3.92 -2.54
N PHE A 54 -7.56 4.23 -3.39
CA PHE A 54 -7.68 3.59 -4.69
C PHE A 54 -6.48 3.89 -5.59
N ASN A 55 -6.01 5.15 -5.58
CA ASN A 55 -4.83 5.56 -6.32
C ASN A 55 -3.57 4.84 -5.83
N GLN A 56 -3.37 4.73 -4.51
CA GLN A 56 -2.21 4.03 -3.93
C GLN A 56 -2.23 2.54 -4.26
N GLN A 57 -3.38 1.86 -4.10
CA GLN A 57 -3.49 0.44 -4.43
C GLN A 57 -3.24 0.17 -5.91
N ALA A 58 -3.74 1.04 -6.79
CA ALA A 58 -3.51 0.92 -8.23
C ALA A 58 -2.04 1.15 -8.60
N ALA A 59 -1.37 2.11 -7.96
CA ALA A 59 0.02 2.41 -8.21
C ALA A 59 0.95 1.30 -7.69
N LEU A 60 0.74 0.81 -6.47
CA LEU A 60 1.48 -0.35 -5.95
C LEU A 60 1.25 -1.62 -6.79
N ALA A 61 0.02 -1.87 -7.24
CA ALA A 61 -0.24 -3.00 -8.13
C ALA A 61 0.49 -2.86 -9.48
N ALA A 62 0.63 -1.64 -9.99
CA ALA A 62 1.41 -1.38 -11.19
C ALA A 62 2.91 -1.63 -10.95
N GLU A 63 3.44 -1.19 -9.81
CA GLU A 63 4.82 -1.41 -9.39
C GLU A 63 5.15 -2.90 -9.28
N VAL A 64 4.33 -3.69 -8.56
CA VAL A 64 4.48 -5.16 -8.47
C VAL A 64 4.52 -5.82 -9.85
N ILE A 65 3.65 -5.38 -10.76
CA ILE A 65 3.58 -5.91 -12.13
C ILE A 65 4.81 -5.50 -12.95
N SER A 66 5.34 -4.30 -12.75
CA SER A 66 6.48 -3.79 -13.51
C SER A 66 7.82 -4.36 -13.03
N ASP A 67 7.98 -4.57 -11.73
CA ASP A 67 9.26 -4.96 -11.13
C ASP A 67 9.45 -6.48 -11.09
N ILE A 68 8.37 -7.27 -11.04
CA ILE A 68 8.44 -8.73 -10.97
C ILE A 68 8.01 -9.35 -12.30
N PRO A 69 8.88 -10.20 -12.92
CA PRO A 69 8.61 -10.84 -14.20
C PRO A 69 7.29 -11.62 -14.26
N ASP A 70 6.80 -11.82 -15.49
CA ASP A 70 5.47 -12.37 -15.72
C ASP A 70 5.35 -13.89 -15.59
N ASP A 71 6.48 -14.57 -15.37
CA ASP A 71 6.61 -16.02 -15.24
C ASP A 71 6.08 -16.58 -13.91
N LYS A 72 5.85 -15.71 -12.93
CA LYS A 72 5.31 -16.08 -11.61
C LYS A 72 3.81 -15.81 -11.47
N PRO A 73 3.08 -16.65 -10.71
CA PRO A 73 1.70 -16.36 -10.36
C PRO A 73 1.61 -15.10 -9.46
N ALA A 74 0.46 -14.42 -9.49
CA ALA A 74 0.27 -13.13 -8.81
C ALA A 74 0.63 -13.12 -7.32
N HIS A 75 0.38 -14.22 -6.59
CA HIS A 75 0.70 -14.32 -5.16
C HIS A 75 2.22 -14.30 -4.91
N GLU A 76 2.99 -15.07 -5.67
CA GLU A 76 4.47 -15.09 -5.57
C GLU A 76 5.08 -13.74 -5.95
N ARG A 77 4.47 -13.02 -6.92
CA ARG A 77 4.94 -11.65 -7.25
C ARG A 77 4.75 -10.68 -6.09
N ILE A 78 3.62 -10.80 -5.37
CA ILE A 78 3.36 -9.98 -4.19
C ILE A 78 4.29 -10.36 -3.05
N GLU A 79 4.52 -11.64 -2.81
CA GLU A 79 5.46 -12.09 -1.77
C GLU A 79 6.87 -11.54 -2.05
N ALA A 80 7.36 -11.66 -3.29
CA ALA A 80 8.65 -11.10 -3.68
C ALA A 80 8.72 -9.58 -3.50
N TRP A 81 7.65 -8.85 -3.85
CA TRP A 81 7.59 -7.41 -3.63
C TRP A 81 7.55 -7.06 -2.14
N VAL A 82 6.82 -7.81 -1.32
CA VAL A 82 6.77 -7.60 0.14
C VAL A 82 8.13 -7.88 0.78
N GLU A 83 8.83 -8.93 0.37
CA GLU A 83 10.18 -9.24 0.86
C GLU A 83 11.17 -8.12 0.49
N ALA A 84 11.11 -7.62 -0.75
CA ALA A 84 11.93 -6.48 -1.17
C ALA A 84 11.59 -5.17 -0.43
N ASN A 85 10.40 -5.07 0.17
CA ASN A 85 9.91 -3.91 0.89
C ASN A 85 9.59 -4.22 2.36
N GLU A 86 10.27 -5.21 2.96
CA GLU A 86 9.88 -5.76 4.28
C GLU A 86 9.83 -4.68 5.35
N GLY A 87 10.87 -3.86 5.47
CA GLY A 87 10.94 -2.79 6.47
C GLY A 87 9.79 -1.76 6.37
N PRO A 88 9.58 -1.13 5.20
CA PRO A 88 8.44 -0.24 4.97
C PRO A 88 7.07 -0.92 5.14
N ALA A 89 6.90 -2.16 4.65
CA ALA A 89 5.66 -2.91 4.75
C ALA A 89 5.30 -3.23 6.20
N ASP A 90 6.25 -3.71 6.98
CA ASP A 90 6.06 -4.04 8.40
C ASP A 90 5.76 -2.80 9.23
N ARG A 91 6.46 -1.69 8.99
CA ARG A 91 6.14 -0.40 9.64
C ARG A 91 4.70 0.02 9.35
N THR A 92 4.27 -0.09 8.10
CA THR A 92 2.90 0.27 7.70
C THR A 92 1.89 -0.61 8.43
N LEU A 93 2.11 -1.93 8.46
CA LEU A 93 1.22 -2.87 9.13
C LEU A 93 1.19 -2.67 10.65
N GLN A 94 2.31 -2.31 11.26
CA GLN A 94 2.39 -2.00 12.68
C GLN A 94 1.56 -0.75 13.01
N VAL A 95 1.68 0.32 12.22
CA VAL A 95 0.86 1.54 12.41
C VAL A 95 -0.64 1.22 12.27
N LEU A 96 -1.02 0.39 11.30
CA LEU A 96 -2.41 -0.06 11.15
C LEU A 96 -2.87 -0.89 12.37
N ALA A 97 -2.00 -1.74 12.92
CA ALA A 97 -2.29 -2.52 14.12
C ALA A 97 -2.45 -1.65 15.37
N ASP A 98 -1.62 -0.62 15.53
CA ASP A 98 -1.68 0.33 16.64
C ASP A 98 -2.97 1.15 16.59
N ILE A 99 -3.34 1.66 15.42
CA ILE A 99 -4.62 2.37 15.22
C ILE A 99 -5.79 1.45 15.53
N ASN A 100 -5.78 0.21 15.04
CA ASN A 100 -6.82 -0.77 15.33
C ASN A 100 -6.94 -1.06 16.84
N SER A 101 -5.81 -1.15 17.55
CA SER A 101 -5.76 -1.40 18.99
C SER A 101 -6.23 -0.21 19.81
N SER A 102 -6.04 1.02 19.31
CA SER A 102 -6.53 2.24 19.95
C SER A 102 -8.06 2.38 19.95
N GLY A 103 -8.75 1.69 19.03
CA GLY A 103 -10.20 1.81 18.83
C GLY A 103 -10.67 3.17 18.31
N THR A 104 -9.77 4.09 17.97
CA THR A 104 -10.09 5.46 17.53
C THR A 104 -9.91 5.60 16.03
N PHE A 105 -11.03 5.74 15.31
CA PHE A 105 -11.07 5.82 13.85
C PHE A 105 -11.60 7.18 13.40
N ASP A 106 -10.77 8.21 13.51
CA ASP A 106 -11.11 9.55 13.07
C ASP A 106 -10.27 9.97 11.85
N LEU A 107 -10.52 11.17 11.34
CA LEU A 107 -9.77 11.69 10.19
C LEU A 107 -8.27 11.75 10.42
N SER A 108 -7.82 11.97 11.67
CA SER A 108 -6.41 12.09 11.98
C SER A 108 -5.72 10.72 11.95
N THR A 109 -6.27 9.72 12.64
CA THR A 109 -5.69 8.37 12.70
C THR A 109 -5.68 7.72 11.31
N LEU A 110 -6.77 7.88 10.55
CA LEU A 110 -6.87 7.35 9.18
C LEU A 110 -5.96 8.08 8.18
N SER A 111 -5.69 9.38 8.38
CA SER A 111 -4.71 10.11 7.55
C SER A 111 -3.26 9.66 7.82
N VAL A 112 -2.94 9.31 9.08
CA VAL A 112 -1.62 8.75 9.43
C VAL A 112 -1.45 7.39 8.74
N ALA A 113 -2.45 6.50 8.84
CA ALA A 113 -2.43 5.21 8.14
C ALA A 113 -2.19 5.36 6.62
N LEU A 114 -2.92 6.28 5.98
CA LEU A 114 -2.77 6.53 4.55
C LEU A 114 -1.37 7.08 4.19
N ARG A 115 -0.77 7.90 5.07
CA ARG A 115 0.59 8.40 4.85
C ARG A 115 1.60 7.24 4.83
N GLU A 116 1.50 6.28 5.72
CA GLU A 116 2.40 5.13 5.73
C GLU A 116 2.26 4.30 4.45
N ILE A 117 1.03 4.09 3.97
CA ILE A 117 0.79 3.42 2.68
C ILE A 117 1.45 4.18 1.51
N ARG A 118 1.36 5.51 1.49
CA ARG A 118 2.02 6.33 0.45
C ARG A 118 3.54 6.20 0.46
N ASN A 119 4.14 5.97 1.62
CA ASN A 119 5.59 5.85 1.74
C ASN A 119 6.11 4.54 1.10
N LEU A 120 5.24 3.53 0.91
CA LEU A 120 5.61 2.27 0.26
C LEU A 120 6.07 2.48 -1.19
N ILE A 121 5.39 3.34 -1.96
CA ILE A 121 5.74 3.62 -3.37
C ILE A 121 7.04 4.44 -3.49
N THR A 122 7.42 5.18 -2.44
CA THR A 122 8.52 6.16 -2.52
C THR A 122 9.86 5.57 -2.11
N THR A 123 9.94 4.27 -1.78
CA THR A 123 11.18 3.66 -1.27
C THR A 123 11.82 2.75 -2.32
N PRO A 124 12.64 3.26 -3.24
CA PRO A 124 13.68 2.45 -3.84
C PRO A 124 14.74 2.25 -2.76
N GLU A 125 14.67 1.14 -2.02
CA GLU A 125 15.80 0.73 -1.19
C GLU A 125 16.96 0.34 -2.12
N ALA A 126 17.78 1.32 -2.47
CA ALA A 126 19.06 1.06 -3.13
C ALA A 126 19.89 0.19 -2.18
N PRO A 127 20.50 -0.92 -2.64
CA PRO A 127 21.31 -1.77 -1.79
C PRO A 127 22.42 -0.94 -1.16
N GLN A 128 22.49 -0.93 0.17
CA GLN A 128 23.62 -0.39 0.90
C GLN A 128 24.82 -1.28 0.59
N GLU A 129 25.65 -0.87 -0.38
CA GLU A 129 26.95 -1.48 -0.61
C GLU A 129 27.74 -1.40 0.72
N GLU A 130 28.01 -2.57 1.30
CA GLU A 130 28.94 -2.76 2.41
C GLU A 130 30.28 -2.12 2.04
N VAL A 131 30.53 -0.91 2.51
CA VAL A 131 31.87 -0.33 2.53
C VAL A 131 32.62 -0.98 3.68
N GLU A 132 32.95 -2.27 3.54
CA GLU A 132 33.88 -2.96 4.43
C GLU A 132 35.27 -3.05 3.77
N ALA A 133 36.19 -2.31 4.39
CA ALA A 133 37.61 -2.62 4.51
C ALA A 133 38.43 -2.90 3.23
N ALA A 134 39.05 -1.83 2.71
CA ALA A 134 40.40 -1.93 2.15
C ALA A 134 41.36 -1.10 3.01
N THR A 135 41.88 -1.77 4.05
CA THR A 135 43.26 -1.74 4.54
C THR A 135 44.00 -0.40 4.51
N ARG A 136 44.22 0.18 5.70
CA ARG A 136 45.48 0.85 6.06
C ARG A 136 45.90 0.46 7.46
#